data_AF-M8D7H4-F1
#
_entry.id   AF-M8D7H4-F1
#
_cell.length_a   1.000
_cell.length_b   1.000
_cell.length_c   1.000
_cell.angle_alpha   90.00
_cell.angle_beta   90.00
_cell.angle_gamma   90.00
#
_symmetry.space_group_name_H-M   'P 1'
#
loop_
_entity.id
_entity.type
_entity.pdbx_description
1 polymer ?
#
loop_
_entity_poly.entity_id
_entity_poly.type
_entity_poly.pdbx_seq_one_letter_code
_entity_poly.pdbx_strand_id
1 'polypeptide(L)' 'MALKTICPKCFGKKKIKICLSLYKTCSFCNGTGKIQQTPTKRIS' A
#
# COMPACT_ATOMS: atom_id res chain seq x y z
N MET A 1 -10.07 -14.31 8.40
CA MET A 1 -9.87 -13.02 7.70
C MET A 1 -8.39 -12.71 7.66
N ALA A 2 -7.80 -12.45 6.49
CA ALA A 2 -6.41 -11.99 6.39
C ALA A 2 -6.29 -10.54 6.90
N LEU A 3 -5.31 -10.27 7.78
CA LEU A 3 -5.04 -8.92 8.29
C LEU A 3 -4.58 -8.03 7.13
N LYS A 4 -5.48 -7.15 6.68
CA LYS A 4 -5.18 -6.11 5.67
C LYS A 4 -4.67 -4.88 6.40
N THR A 5 -3.36 -4.63 6.33
CA THR A 5 -2.75 -3.42 6.88
C THR A 5 -2.82 -2.26 5.90
N ILE A 6 -2.84 -1.04 6.43
CA ILE A 6 -2.83 0.17 5.61
C ILE A 6 -1.51 0.22 4.85
N CYS A 7 -1.55 0.57 3.56
CA CYS A 7 -0.34 0.77 2.77
C CYS A 7 0.48 1.92 3.39
N PRO A 8 1.72 1.67 3.88
CA PRO A 8 2.55 2.69 4.51
C PRO A 8 3.04 3.73 3.50
N LYS A 9 3.09 3.37 2.22
CA LYS A 9 3.62 4.24 1.16
C LYS A 9 2.61 5.30 0.69
N CYS A 10 1.32 5.00 0.76
CA CYS A 10 0.26 5.95 0.41
C CYS A 10 -0.68 6.28 1.57
N PHE A 11 -0.44 5.75 2.77
CA PHE A 11 -1.29 5.93 3.96
C PHE A 11 -2.79 5.70 3.67
N GLY A 12 -3.11 4.66 2.88
CA GLY A 12 -4.49 4.38 2.49
C GLY A 12 -5.08 5.26 1.37
N LYS A 13 -4.40 6.33 0.94
CA LYS A 13 -4.90 7.27 -0.09
C LYS A 13 -4.90 6.72 -1.52
N LYS A 14 -4.38 5.52 -1.77
CA LYS A 14 -4.30 4.80 -3.07
C LYS A 14 -3.43 5.47 -4.14
N LYS A 15 -3.26 6.79 -4.09
CA LYS A 15 -2.41 7.60 -4.96
C LYS A 15 -1.39 8.38 -4.14
N ILE A 16 -0.23 8.63 -4.73
CA ILE A 16 0.87 9.40 -4.15
C ILE A 16 1.07 10.63 -5.03
N LYS A 17 1.19 11.80 -4.39
CA LYS A 17 1.51 13.05 -5.08
C LYS A 17 2.99 13.01 -5.47
N ILE A 18 3.28 13.16 -6.76
CA ILE A 18 4.67 13.25 -7.27
C ILE A 18 5.06 14.72 -7.41
N CYS A 19 4.17 15.53 -8.02
CA CYS A 19 4.36 16.97 -8.19
C CYS A 19 3.04 17.70 -7.88
N LEU A 20 3.02 19.04 -7.92
CA LEU A 20 1.84 19.84 -7.56
C LEU A 20 0.55 19.38 -8.24
N SER A 21 0.64 18.95 -9.51
CA SER A 21 -0.50 18.58 -10.36
C SER A 21 -0.54 17.09 -10.73
N LEU A 22 0.44 16.30 -10.29
CA LEU A 22 0.61 14.91 -10.72
C LEU A 22 0.46 13.95 -9.53
N TYR A 23 -0.54 13.08 -9.64
CA TYR A 23 -0.78 11.98 -8.72
C TYR A 23 -0.58 10.67 -9.45
N LYS A 24 0.28 9.81 -8.90
CA LYS A 24 0.49 8.46 -9.43
C LYS A 24 -0.16 7.44 -8.52
N THR A 25 -0.75 6.41 -9.10
CA THR A 25 -1.24 5.25 -8.35
C THR A 25 -0.11 4.65 -7.53
N CYS A 26 -0.39 4.36 -6.26
CA CYS A 26 0.60 3.76 -5.38
C CYS A 26 0.93 2.35 -5.87
N SER A 27 2.10 2.19 -6.51
CA SER A 27 2.58 0.89 -6.99
C SER A 27 2.74 -0.13 -5.88
N PHE A 28 3.01 0.32 -4.64
CA PHE A 28 3.25 -0.57 -3.50
C PHE A 28 2.02 -1.36 -3.05
N CYS A 29 0.83 -0.76 -3.15
CA CYS A 29 -0.43 -1.45 -2.89
C CYS A 29 -1.26 -1.63 -4.17
N ASN A 30 -0.66 -1.39 -5.34
CA ASN A 30 -1.34 -1.37 -6.63
C ASN A 30 -2.66 -0.58 -6.63
N GLY A 31 -2.70 0.57 -5.95
CA GLY A 31 -3.90 1.42 -5.86
C GLY A 31 -5.01 0.91 -4.94
N THR A 32 -4.81 -0.18 -4.20
CA THR A 32 -5.82 -0.70 -3.26
C THR A 32 -5.85 0.04 -1.92
N GLY A 33 -4.76 0.74 -1.57
CA GLY A 33 -4.60 1.47 -0.31
C GLY A 33 -4.31 0.57 0.89
N LYS A 34 -4.36 -0.74 0.73
CA LYS A 34 -4.11 -1.73 1.78
C LYS A 34 -3.16 -2.80 1.23
N ILE A 35 -2.29 -3.32 2.07
CA ILE A 35 -1.49 -4.50 1.74
C ILE A 35 -2.07 -5.67 2.51
N GLN A 36 -2.20 -6.82 1.86
CA GLN A 36 -2.39 -8.05 2.61
C GLN A 36 -1.05 -8.34 3.29
N GLN A 37 -1.03 -8.39 4.62
CA GLN A 37 0.03 -9.15 5.29
C GLN A 37 -0.26 -10.61 4.94
N THR A 38 0.41 -11.12 3.91
CA THR A 38 0.75 -12.54 3.92
C THR A 38 1.57 -12.73 5.19
N PRO A 39 1.26 -13.72 6.04
CA PRO A 39 2.14 -14.04 7.15
C PRO A 39 3.51 -14.30 6.52
N THR A 40 4.42 -13.34 6.68
CA THR A 40 5.82 -13.53 6.33
C THR A 40 6.18 -14.75 7.13
N LYS A 41 6.37 -15.88 6.43
CA LYS A 41 6.88 -17.11 7.02
C LYS A 41 8.08 -16.65 7.84
N ARG A 42 7.93 -16.62 9.16
CA ARG A 42 9.02 -16.36 10.08
C ARG A 42 9.88 -17.58 9.85
N ILE A 43 10.87 -17.47 8.97
CA ILE A 43 11.87 -18.52 8.80
C ILE A 43 12.53 -18.58 10.17
N SER A 44 12.23 -19.67 10.88
CA SER A 44 12.71 -19.96 12.22
C SER A 44 14.20 -20.17 12.24
#